data_AF-A0A952V4F3-F1
#
_entry.id   AF-A0A952V4F3-F1
#
_cell.length_a   1.000
_cell.length_b   1.000
_cell.length_c   1.000
_cell.angle_alpha   90.00
_cell.angle_beta   90.00
_cell.angle_gamma   90.00
#
_symmetry.space_group_name_H-M   'P 1'
#
loop_
_entity.id
_entity.type
_entity.pdbx_description
1 polymer ?
#
loop_
_entity_poly.entity_id
_entity_poly.type
_entity_poly.pdbx_seq_one_letter_code
_entity_poly.pdbx_strand_id
1 'polypeptide(L)'
;MKLVSSLTVVGVLVAALVACSSDDDDKPAGDAAGSCTDLCTKSGFASGRANVYPHEINCFCEGGGGAGGDAGTGTVAAADCSGMCTALGKAKGAVFGSGAGQTANACQCD
;
A
#
# COMPACT_ATOMS: atom_id res chain seq x y z
N MET A 1 27.03 14.52 51.58
CA MET A 1 26.31 13.67 50.61
C MET A 1 26.54 14.30 49.23
N LYS A 2 26.99 13.49 48.26
CA LYS A 2 27.61 13.92 46.99
C LYS A 2 26.65 14.71 46.07
N LEU A 3 27.23 15.68 45.38
CA LEU A 3 26.60 16.57 44.39
C LEU A 3 26.24 15.87 43.08
N VAL A 4 25.18 16.42 42.47
CA VAL A 4 24.78 16.45 41.04
C VAL A 4 25.75 15.88 40.00
N SER A 5 25.24 15.04 39.11
CA SER A 5 25.48 15.11 37.65
C SER A 5 24.85 13.90 36.95
N SER A 6 23.90 14.14 36.04
CA SER A 6 23.70 13.33 34.83
C SER A 6 22.79 14.11 33.89
N LEU A 7 23.43 15.03 33.15
CA LEU A 7 22.90 15.59 31.93
C LEU A 7 23.37 14.64 30.81
N THR A 8 22.47 13.86 30.22
CA THR A 8 22.69 13.25 28.91
C THR A 8 21.70 13.84 27.94
N VAL A 9 22.22 14.83 27.21
CA VAL A 9 21.75 15.28 25.89
C VAL A 9 21.93 14.12 24.89
N VAL A 10 21.30 14.27 23.72
CA VAL A 10 21.39 13.42 22.52
C VAL A 10 20.27 12.37 22.50
N GLY A 11 19.15 12.61 21.83
CA GLY A 11 19.13 12.95 20.41
C GLY A 11 18.75 11.69 19.65
N VAL A 12 17.46 11.38 19.64
CA VAL A 12 16.90 10.56 18.57
C VAL A 12 15.71 11.34 18.03
N LEU A 13 16.04 12.40 17.28
CA LEU A 13 15.32 12.65 16.04
C LEU A 13 15.35 11.31 15.29
N VAL A 14 14.31 10.48 15.44
CA VAL A 14 14.01 9.56 14.35
C VAL A 14 13.50 10.47 13.28
N ALA A 15 14.44 10.81 12.39
CA ALA A 15 14.22 11.53 11.16
C ALA A 15 12.88 11.06 10.59
N ALA A 16 11.98 12.02 10.43
CA ALA A 16 11.02 11.99 9.35
C ALA A 16 11.77 11.41 8.16
N LEU A 17 11.40 10.18 7.78
CA LEU A 17 11.91 9.56 6.57
C LEU A 17 11.37 10.44 5.46
N VAL A 18 12.14 11.47 5.16
CA VAL A 18 12.10 12.23 3.93
C VAL A 18 12.36 11.20 2.85
N ALA A 19 11.29 10.60 2.36
CA ALA A 19 11.21 10.20 0.96
C ALA A 19 11.02 11.48 0.12
N CYS A 20 11.95 12.44 0.23
CA CYS A 20 12.37 13.19 -0.95
C CYS A 20 13.33 12.27 -1.67
N SER A 21 12.78 11.35 -2.45
CA SER A 21 13.46 10.83 -3.62
C SER A 21 12.78 11.59 -4.75
N SER A 22 13.35 12.75 -5.08
CA SER A 22 13.94 12.96 -6.40
C SER A 22 12.85 13.17 -7.44
N ASP A 23 12.86 14.34 -8.09
CA ASP A 23 12.35 14.54 -9.44
C ASP A 23 12.82 13.38 -10.34
N ASP A 24 12.03 12.31 -10.41
CA ASP A 24 12.21 11.15 -11.26
C ASP A 24 10.84 10.89 -11.91
N ASP A 25 10.53 11.68 -12.93
CA ASP A 25 9.40 11.48 -13.85
C ASP A 25 9.41 10.10 -14.56
N ASP A 26 10.41 9.25 -14.27
CA ASP A 26 10.59 7.90 -14.81
C ASP A 26 10.99 6.89 -13.70
N LYS A 27 10.44 6.98 -12.48
CA LYS A 27 10.53 5.83 -11.56
C LYS A 27 9.80 4.67 -12.26
N PRO A 28 10.48 3.58 -12.68
CA PRO A 28 9.78 2.43 -13.23
C PRO A 28 8.78 2.04 -12.16
N ALA A 29 7.51 1.84 -12.55
CA ALA A 29 6.48 1.37 -11.63
C ALA A 29 7.11 0.21 -10.85
N GLY A 30 7.53 0.47 -9.60
CA GLY A 30 8.23 -0.53 -8.79
C GLY A 30 7.34 -1.77 -8.75
N ASP A 31 7.90 -2.97 -8.61
CA ASP A 31 7.17 -4.24 -8.81
C ASP A 31 5.67 -4.19 -8.43
N ALA A 32 4.85 -3.80 -9.40
CA ALA A 32 3.46 -3.44 -9.16
C ALA A 32 2.65 -4.71 -8.94
N ALA A 33 3.02 -5.78 -9.63
CA ALA A 33 2.44 -7.10 -9.48
C ALA A 33 2.68 -7.65 -8.06
N GLY A 34 3.91 -7.57 -7.55
CA GLY A 34 4.24 -7.94 -6.18
C GLY A 34 3.49 -7.08 -5.16
N SER A 35 3.54 -5.75 -5.33
CA SER A 35 2.87 -4.80 -4.42
C SER A 35 1.35 -5.01 -4.36
N CYS A 36 0.69 -5.22 -5.49
CA CYS A 36 -0.75 -5.54 -5.52
C CYS A 36 -1.04 -6.90 -4.85
N THR A 37 -0.19 -7.91 -5.07
CA THR A 37 -0.36 -9.23 -4.45
C THR A 37 -0.25 -9.14 -2.93
N ASP A 38 0.73 -8.39 -2.41
CA ASP A 38 0.91 -8.16 -0.97
C ASP A 38 -0.28 -7.40 -0.36
N LEU A 39 -0.76 -6.34 -1.03
CA LEU A 39 -1.95 -5.59 -0.60
C LEU A 39 -3.17 -6.52 -0.48
N CYS A 40 -3.41 -7.33 -1.50
CA CYS A 40 -4.57 -8.21 -1.58
C CYS A 40 -4.49 -9.36 -0.56
N THR A 41 -3.34 -10.01 -0.42
CA THR A 41 -3.15 -11.07 0.58
C THR A 41 -3.27 -10.56 2.01
N LYS A 42 -2.72 -9.37 2.30
CA LYS A 42 -2.92 -8.68 3.58
C LYS A 42 -4.39 -8.39 3.87
N SER A 43 -5.17 -8.10 2.82
CA SER A 43 -6.61 -7.80 2.91
C SER A 43 -7.51 -9.04 2.93
N GLY A 44 -6.94 -10.25 2.97
CA GLY A 44 -7.67 -11.52 3.07
C GLY A 44 -8.06 -12.16 1.73
N PHE A 45 -7.48 -11.69 0.62
CA PHE A 45 -7.62 -12.30 -0.70
C PHE A 45 -6.52 -13.33 -0.98
N ALA A 46 -6.72 -14.26 -1.90
CA ALA A 46 -5.69 -15.25 -2.26
C ALA A 46 -4.58 -14.64 -3.11
N SER A 47 -4.92 -13.69 -3.98
CA SER A 47 -3.96 -13.07 -4.90
C SER A 47 -4.41 -11.67 -5.30
N GLY A 48 -3.50 -10.95 -5.98
CA GLY A 48 -3.79 -9.68 -6.63
C GLY A 48 -3.21 -9.66 -8.04
N ARG A 49 -3.84 -8.92 -8.94
CA ARG A 49 -3.32 -8.61 -10.28
C ARG A 49 -3.12 -7.11 -10.43
N ALA A 50 -2.11 -6.70 -11.19
CA ALA A 50 -1.79 -5.31 -11.47
C ALA A 50 -1.99 -5.00 -12.96
N ASN A 51 -2.78 -3.96 -13.26
CA ASN A 51 -2.81 -3.34 -14.58
C ASN A 51 -2.01 -2.04 -14.49
N VAL A 52 -0.86 -1.97 -15.16
CA VAL A 52 0.00 -0.78 -15.16
C VAL A 52 -0.26 0.02 -16.44
N TYR A 53 -0.59 1.30 -16.26
CA TYR A 53 -0.73 2.29 -17.32
C TYR A 53 0.28 3.42 -17.09
N PRO A 54 0.54 4.29 -18.08
CA PRO A 54 1.56 5.34 -17.95
C PRO A 54 1.38 6.26 -16.73
N HIS A 55 0.14 6.60 -16.40
CA HIS A 55 -0.17 7.51 -15.29
C HIS A 55 -0.84 6.82 -14.11
N GLU A 56 -1.34 5.60 -14.27
CA GLU A 56 -2.10 4.92 -13.21
C GLU A 56 -1.70 3.45 -13.04
N ILE A 57 -1.90 2.91 -11.85
CA ILE A 57 -1.74 1.47 -11.56
C ILE A 57 -3.04 0.99 -10.91
N ASN A 58 -3.70 0.02 -11.53
CA ASN A 58 -4.93 -0.57 -11.03
C ASN A 58 -4.64 -1.97 -10.47
N CYS A 59 -4.70 -2.11 -9.15
CA CYS A 59 -4.63 -3.39 -8.45
C CYS A 59 -6.03 -3.98 -8.25
N PHE A 60 -6.21 -5.25 -8.58
CA PHE A 60 -7.45 -5.98 -8.37
C PHE A 60 -7.20 -7.23 -7.52
N CYS A 61 -7.94 -7.38 -6.43
CA CYS A 61 -7.81 -8.54 -5.55
C CYS A 61 -8.74 -9.68 -5.94
N GLU A 62 -8.23 -10.90 -5.88
CA GLU A 62 -8.88 -12.10 -6.38
C GLU A 62 -8.83 -13.24 -5.35
N GLY A 63 -9.81 -14.16 -5.44
CA GLY A 63 -9.82 -15.37 -4.62
C GLY A 63 -10.00 -15.12 -3.12
N GLY A 64 -10.92 -14.23 -2.72
CA GLY A 64 -11.28 -14.07 -1.32
C GLY A 64 -11.68 -15.40 -0.67
N GLY A 65 -11.23 -15.63 0.57
CA GLY A 65 -11.47 -16.85 1.32
C GLY A 65 -12.93 -17.07 1.76
N GLY A 66 -13.74 -17.66 0.89
CA GLY A 66 -14.74 -18.66 1.26
C GLY A 66 -14.25 -20.01 0.76
N ALA A 67 -14.01 -20.97 1.64
CA ALA A 67 -13.68 -22.34 1.25
C ALA A 67 -14.90 -22.98 0.56
N GLY A 68 -15.01 -22.78 -0.76
CA GLY A 68 -16.08 -23.32 -1.59
C GLY A 68 -16.81 -22.23 -2.38
N GLY A 69 -16.22 -21.75 -3.48
CA GLY A 69 -16.96 -20.98 -4.51
C GLY A 69 -17.53 -19.62 -4.10
N ASP A 70 -17.48 -19.23 -2.83
CA ASP A 70 -17.92 -17.94 -2.33
C ASP A 70 -16.79 -16.91 -2.46
N ALA A 71 -17.09 -15.82 -3.16
CA ALA A 71 -16.24 -14.64 -3.27
C ALA A 71 -15.96 -14.10 -1.87
N GLY A 72 -14.78 -14.39 -1.31
CA GLY A 72 -14.49 -13.98 0.06
C GLY A 72 -14.55 -12.48 0.25
N THR A 73 -14.98 -12.12 1.45
CA THR A 73 -15.38 -10.79 1.92
C THR A 73 -14.20 -9.88 2.28
N GLY A 74 -13.05 -10.07 1.64
CA GLY A 74 -11.90 -9.19 1.84
C GLY A 74 -12.26 -7.75 1.52
N THR A 75 -11.72 -6.81 2.28
CA THR A 75 -11.88 -5.37 2.01
C THR A 75 -10.53 -4.72 2.09
N VAL A 76 -10.11 -4.11 0.98
CA VAL A 76 -8.89 -3.31 0.92
C VAL A 76 -9.11 -2.03 1.71
N ALA A 77 -8.31 -1.84 2.76
CA ALA A 77 -8.36 -0.61 3.53
C ALA A 77 -7.79 0.56 2.71
N ALA A 78 -8.44 1.72 2.77
CA ALA A 78 -7.99 2.91 2.05
C ALA A 78 -6.56 3.34 2.43
N ALA A 79 -6.18 3.18 3.70
CA ALA A 79 -4.83 3.47 4.18
C ALA A 79 -3.77 2.53 3.59
N ASP A 80 -4.08 1.23 3.47
CA ASP A 80 -3.17 0.25 2.87
C ASP A 80 -2.99 0.50 1.36
N CYS A 81 -4.08 0.82 0.66
CA CYS A 81 -4.05 1.24 -0.74
C CYS A 81 -3.19 2.50 -0.93
N SER A 82 -3.43 3.56 -0.14
CA SER A 82 -2.64 4.79 -0.23
C SER A 82 -1.15 4.59 0.11
N GLY A 83 -0.84 3.76 1.10
CA GLY A 83 0.53 3.41 1.45
C GLY A 83 1.26 2.66 0.32
N MET A 84 0.59 1.67 -0.29
CA MET A 84 1.11 0.96 -1.45
C MET A 84 1.35 1.91 -2.63
N CYS A 85 0.39 2.78 -2.96
CA CYS A 85 0.55 3.75 -4.04
C CYS A 85 1.74 4.69 -3.80
N THR A 86 1.93 5.14 -2.55
CA THR A 86 3.09 5.96 -2.17
C THR A 86 4.41 5.19 -2.38
N ALA A 87 4.46 3.91 -2.00
CA ALA A 87 5.64 3.06 -2.22
C ALA A 87 5.95 2.86 -3.71
N LEU A 88 4.91 2.78 -4.55
CA LEU A 88 5.00 2.71 -6.01
C LEU A 88 5.37 4.05 -6.66
N GLY A 89 5.46 5.15 -5.90
CA GLY A 89 5.76 6.50 -6.41
C GLY A 89 4.56 7.24 -6.98
N LYS A 90 3.33 6.86 -6.59
CA LYS A 90 2.08 7.51 -6.99
C LYS A 90 1.57 8.43 -5.87
N ALA A 91 0.92 9.52 -6.25
CA ALA A 91 0.52 10.57 -5.32
C ALA A 91 -0.78 10.24 -4.57
N LYS A 92 -1.63 9.39 -5.15
CA LYS A 92 -2.97 9.07 -4.66
C LYS A 92 -3.22 7.57 -4.72
N GLY A 93 -4.03 7.11 -3.77
CA GLY A 93 -4.60 5.77 -3.75
C GLY A 93 -6.10 5.83 -3.48
N ALA A 94 -6.90 5.23 -4.36
CA ALA A 94 -8.35 5.16 -4.23
C ALA A 94 -8.81 3.71 -4.25
N VAL A 95 -9.60 3.31 -3.27
CA VAL A 95 -10.19 1.97 -3.23
C VAL A 95 -11.52 1.94 -3.96
N PHE A 96 -11.81 0.84 -4.66
CA PHE A 96 -13.04 0.67 -5.41
C PHE A 96 -13.49 -0.80 -5.45
N GLY A 97 -14.77 -1.02 -5.75
CA GLY A 97 -15.32 -2.35 -6.01
C GLY A 97 -15.18 -2.71 -7.50
N SER A 98 -14.47 -3.79 -7.80
CA SER A 98 -14.36 -4.38 -9.13
C SER A 98 -15.37 -5.53 -9.27
N GLY A 99 -16.46 -5.25 -10.00
CA GLY A 99 -17.58 -6.17 -10.19
C GLY A 99 -18.86 -5.70 -9.47
N ALA A 100 -20.02 -6.14 -9.97
CA ALA A 100 -21.30 -5.75 -9.40
C ALA A 100 -21.45 -6.32 -7.97
N GLY A 101 -21.73 -5.44 -7.00
CA GLY A 101 -21.99 -5.84 -5.61
C GLY A 101 -20.75 -6.12 -4.76
N GLN A 102 -19.54 -5.99 -5.31
CA GLN A 102 -18.31 -6.20 -4.55
C GLN A 102 -17.97 -4.98 -3.69
N THR A 103 -17.66 -5.22 -2.42
CA THR A 103 -17.03 -4.24 -1.53
C THR A 103 -15.59 -3.99 -1.97
N ALA A 104 -15.00 -2.86 -1.55
CA ALA A 104 -13.69 -2.37 -2.00
C ALA A 104 -12.59 -3.44 -2.06
N ASN A 105 -12.45 -4.09 -3.23
CA ASN A 105 -11.53 -5.21 -3.49
C ASN A 105 -10.45 -4.81 -4.51
N ALA A 106 -10.34 -3.53 -4.82
CA ALA A 106 -9.38 -3.00 -5.77
C ALA A 106 -8.83 -1.66 -5.28
N CYS A 107 -7.65 -1.31 -5.77
CA CYS A 107 -6.93 -0.09 -5.44
C CYS A 107 -6.38 0.52 -6.74
N GLN A 108 -6.67 1.80 -6.97
CA GLN A 108 -6.15 2.59 -8.08
C GLN A 108 -5.13 3.59 -7.55
N CYS A 109 -3.93 3.57 -8.12
CA CYS A 109 -2.87 4.52 -7.84
C CYS A 109 -2.71 5.53 -8.99
N ASP A 110 -2.75 6.81 -8.68
CA ASP A 110 -2.55 7.97 -9.59
C ASP A 110 -1.42 8.85 -9.06
#